data_AF-A0A915HD94-F1
#
_entry.id   AF-A0A915HD94-F1
#
_cell.length_a   1.000
_cell.length_b   1.000
_cell.length_c   1.000
_cell.angle_alpha   90.00
_cell.angle_beta   90.00
_cell.angle_gamma   90.00
#
_symmetry.space_group_name_H-M   'P 1'
#
loop_
_entity.id
_entity.type
_entity.pdbx_description
1 polymer ?
#
loop_
_entity_poly.entity_id
_entity_poly.type
_entity_poly.pdbx_seq_one_letter_code
_entity_poly.pdbx_strand_id
1 'polypeptide(L)'
;MAKKAKSKPMRSILGKLTEIYGEFLDIVLFPEEIIVNESIENWPWCDALISFHSKDFPLSKAVEYIKLRGVWAVNDLERALDLLNRDATDLFFDNIGSRSEKIASTDADPG
;
A
#
# COMPACT_ATOMS: atom_id res chain seq x y z
N MET A 1 -4.13 -6.26 -9.38
CA MET A 1 -3.61 -6.18 -7.99
C MET A 1 -3.21 -7.56 -7.41
N ALA A 2 -3.87 -8.65 -7.79
CA ALA A 2 -3.61 -10.01 -7.31
C ALA A 2 -2.15 -10.48 -7.45
N LYS A 3 -1.42 -9.99 -8.47
CA LYS A 3 -0.01 -10.34 -8.69
C LYS A 3 0.91 -9.89 -7.54
N LYS A 4 0.61 -8.77 -6.86
CA LYS A 4 1.39 -8.28 -5.71
C LYS A 4 1.05 -9.06 -4.43
N ALA A 5 -0.25 -9.22 -4.14
CA ALA A 5 -0.72 -9.95 -2.96
C ALA A 5 -0.35 -11.44 -2.99
N LYS A 6 -0.33 -12.04 -4.20
CA LYS A 6 0.10 -13.43 -4.41
C LYS A 6 1.55 -13.51 -4.93
N SER A 7 2.39 -12.53 -4.67
CA SER A 7 3.80 -12.59 -5.07
C SER A 7 4.60 -13.54 -4.18
N LYS A 8 5.73 -14.07 -4.68
CA LYS A 8 6.63 -14.91 -3.87
C LYS A 8 7.14 -14.19 -2.60
N PRO A 9 7.53 -12.90 -2.65
CA PRO A 9 7.88 -12.15 -1.46
C PRO A 9 6.72 -12.03 -0.46
N MET A 10 5.52 -11.68 -0.94
CA MET A 10 4.35 -11.53 -0.05
C MET A 10 4.02 -12.83 0.66
N ARG A 11 4.00 -13.97 -0.05
CA ARG A 11 3.78 -15.28 0.56
C ARG A 11 4.83 -15.62 1.62
N SER A 12 6.09 -15.23 1.41
CA SER A 12 7.15 -15.45 2.39
C SER A 12 6.93 -14.61 3.66
N ILE A 13 6.53 -13.34 3.51
CA ILE A 13 6.19 -12.45 4.63
C ILE A 13 4.98 -13.00 5.40
N LEU A 14 3.88 -13.30 4.70
CA LEU A 14 2.67 -13.85 5.32
C LEU A 14 2.95 -15.19 6.00
N GLY A 15 3.74 -16.06 5.37
CA GLY A 15 4.14 -17.35 5.96
C GLY A 15 4.88 -17.19 7.28
N LYS A 16 5.83 -16.24 7.37
CA LYS A 16 6.53 -15.94 8.62
C LYS A 16 5.62 -15.32 9.69
N LEU A 17 4.69 -14.45 9.28
CA LEU A 17 3.72 -13.86 10.21
C LEU A 17 2.81 -14.94 10.80
N THR A 18 2.32 -15.87 9.97
CA THR A 18 1.51 -17.00 10.41
C THR A 18 2.32 -17.97 11.29
N GLU A 19 3.58 -18.25 10.95
CA GLU A 19 4.44 -19.14 11.74
C GLU A 19 4.68 -18.60 13.16
N ILE A 20 4.91 -17.30 13.31
CA ILE A 20 5.28 -16.68 14.60
C ILE A 20 4.02 -16.27 15.40
N TYR A 21 2.98 -15.79 14.72
CA TYR A 21 1.83 -15.14 15.37
C TYR A 21 0.47 -15.74 14.96
N GLY A 22 0.42 -16.87 14.26
CA GLY A 22 -0.82 -17.43 13.70
C GLY A 22 -1.88 -17.83 14.74
N GLU A 23 -1.50 -18.01 16.00
CA GLU A 23 -2.47 -18.22 17.10
C GLU A 23 -3.23 -16.93 17.47
N PHE A 24 -2.68 -15.76 17.12
CA PHE A 24 -3.24 -14.45 17.44
C PHE A 24 -3.69 -13.66 16.21
N LEU A 25 -3.30 -14.09 15.01
CA LEU A 25 -3.57 -13.41 13.74
C LEU A 25 -4.34 -14.29 12.78
N ASP A 26 -5.47 -13.78 12.30
CA ASP A 26 -6.14 -14.29 11.11
C ASP A 26 -5.80 -13.40 9.90
N ILE A 27 -5.36 -14.03 8.80
CA ILE A 27 -4.93 -13.32 7.59
C ILE A 27 -6.01 -13.46 6.52
N VAL A 28 -6.75 -12.38 6.31
CA VAL A 28 -7.80 -12.30 5.29
C VAL A 28 -7.24 -11.62 4.04
N LEU A 29 -7.20 -12.35 2.92
CA LEU A 29 -6.88 -11.76 1.62
C LEU A 29 -8.14 -11.20 0.97
N PHE A 30 -8.17 -9.88 0.80
CA PHE A 30 -9.32 -9.21 0.18
C PHE A 30 -9.36 -9.54 -1.32
N PRO A 31 -10.49 -10.04 -1.85
CA PRO A 31 -10.62 -10.32 -3.27
C PRO A 31 -10.51 -9.04 -4.11
N GLU A 32 -9.83 -9.11 -5.25
CA GLU A 32 -9.63 -7.95 -6.13
C GLU A 32 -10.95 -7.41 -6.69
N GLU A 33 -11.88 -8.29 -7.05
CA GLU A 33 -13.24 -7.96 -7.46
C GLU A 33 -13.97 -7.10 -6.43
N ILE A 34 -13.89 -7.45 -5.15
CA ILE A 34 -14.52 -6.71 -4.05
C ILE A 34 -13.86 -5.34 -3.90
N ILE A 35 -12.52 -5.30 -3.89
CA ILE A 35 -11.78 -4.04 -3.78
C ILE A 35 -12.16 -3.07 -4.91
N VAL A 36 -12.27 -3.57 -6.14
CA VAL A 36 -12.52 -2.72 -7.31
C VAL A 36 -13.99 -2.35 -7.44
N ASN A 37 -14.87 -3.34 -7.41
CA ASN A 37 -16.26 -3.16 -7.85
C ASN A 37 -17.22 -2.85 -6.70
N GLU A 38 -16.96 -3.34 -5.49
CA GLU A 38 -17.89 -3.18 -4.36
C GLU A 38 -17.64 -1.89 -3.57
N SER A 39 -18.68 -1.38 -2.93
CA SER A 39 -18.52 -0.24 -2.01
C SER A 39 -17.72 -0.63 -0.76
N ILE A 40 -17.11 0.34 -0.09
CA ILE A 40 -16.19 0.09 1.04
C ILE A 40 -16.88 -0.57 2.24
N GLU A 41 -18.20 -0.41 2.37
CA GLU A 41 -19.02 -1.06 3.39
C GLU A 41 -19.08 -2.58 3.20
N ASN A 42 -18.93 -3.06 1.97
CA ASN A 42 -18.99 -4.48 1.62
C ASN A 42 -17.62 -5.17 1.69
N TRP A 43 -16.55 -4.42 1.96
CA TRP A 43 -15.22 -5.01 2.09
C TRP A 43 -15.14 -5.90 3.34
N PRO A 44 -14.30 -6.96 3.32
CA PRO A 44 -14.11 -7.81 4.49
C PRO A 44 -13.64 -6.97 5.69
N TRP A 45 -14.00 -7.39 6.90
CA TRP A 45 -13.53 -6.75 8.12
C TRP A 45 -12.08 -7.15 8.44
N CYS A 46 -11.33 -6.23 9.05
CA CYS A 46 -10.03 -6.52 9.65
C CYS A 46 -9.70 -5.48 10.72
N ASP A 47 -8.82 -5.81 11.66
CA ASP A 47 -8.32 -4.86 12.68
C ASP A 47 -7.11 -4.07 12.17
N ALA A 48 -6.33 -4.68 11.27
CA ALA A 48 -5.17 -4.08 10.62
C ALA A 48 -5.22 -4.30 9.11
N LEU A 49 -4.81 -3.29 8.34
CA LEU A 49 -4.74 -3.35 6.88
C LEU A 49 -3.29 -3.23 6.41
N ILE A 50 -2.81 -4.26 5.74
CA ILE A 50 -1.58 -4.22 4.95
C ILE A 50 -1.97 -3.97 3.50
N SER A 51 -1.67 -2.77 2.99
CA SER A 51 -1.95 -2.41 1.60
C SER A 51 -0.74 -1.73 0.96
N PHE A 52 -0.61 -1.90 -0.36
CA PHE A 52 0.44 -1.30 -1.17
C PHE A 52 -0.16 -0.74 -2.45
N HIS A 53 0.13 0.52 -2.74
CA HIS A 53 -0.32 1.14 -3.98
C HIS A 53 0.21 0.40 -5.23
N SER A 54 -0.63 0.29 -6.24
CA SER A 54 -0.29 -0.17 -7.59
C SER A 54 -1.16 0.57 -8.60
N LYS A 55 -0.77 0.59 -9.88
CA LYS A 55 -1.42 1.39 -10.93
C LYS A 55 -2.96 1.35 -10.91
N ASP A 56 -3.55 0.19 -10.63
CA ASP A 56 -5.00 -0.01 -10.65
C ASP A 56 -5.63 -0.14 -9.25
N PHE A 57 -4.86 0.13 -8.18
CA PHE A 57 -5.37 0.03 -6.82
C PHE A 57 -6.17 1.28 -6.43
N PRO A 58 -7.43 1.15 -5.99
CA PRO A 58 -8.26 2.29 -5.63
C PRO A 58 -7.84 2.85 -4.26
N LEU A 59 -6.76 3.65 -4.26
CA LEU A 59 -6.15 4.19 -3.04
C LEU A 59 -7.14 5.02 -2.21
N SER A 60 -7.96 5.85 -2.86
CA SER A 60 -9.00 6.65 -2.19
C SER A 60 -9.98 5.77 -1.41
N LYS A 61 -10.49 4.70 -2.02
CA LYS A 61 -11.39 3.74 -1.34
C LYS A 61 -10.72 3.09 -0.14
N ALA A 62 -9.43 2.76 -0.23
CA ALA A 62 -8.71 2.17 0.89
C ALA A 62 -8.55 3.14 2.06
N VAL A 63 -8.26 4.42 1.78
CA VAL A 63 -8.20 5.49 2.81
C VAL A 63 -9.58 5.70 3.46
N GLU A 64 -10.65 5.72 2.66
CA GLU A 64 -12.02 5.83 3.17
C GLU A 64 -12.42 4.62 4.01
N TYR A 65 -12.07 3.40 3.59
CA TYR A 65 -12.30 2.17 4.34
C TYR A 65 -11.63 2.20 5.72
N ILE A 66 -10.36 2.64 5.78
CA ILE A 66 -9.62 2.81 7.05
C ILE A 66 -10.38 3.76 7.99
N LYS A 67 -10.84 4.90 7.46
CA LYS A 67 -11.60 5.91 8.23
C LYS A 67 -12.96 5.37 8.68
N LEU A 68 -13.69 4.70 7.80
CA LEU A 68 -15.01 4.12 8.07
C LEU A 68 -14.95 3.07 9.18
N ARG A 69 -13.93 2.20 9.14
CA ARG A 69 -13.84 1.02 10.01
C ARG A 69 -12.92 1.21 11.21
N GLY A 70 -12.17 2.33 11.28
CA GLY A 70 -11.20 2.58 12.35
C GLY A 70 -10.01 1.61 12.34
N VAL A 71 -9.63 1.12 11.16
CA VAL A 71 -8.63 0.06 10.98
C VAL A 71 -7.23 0.61 11.10
N TRP A 72 -6.31 -0.12 11.74
CA TRP A 72 -4.92 0.29 11.79
C TRP A 72 -4.21 0.02 10.46
N ALA A 73 -3.70 1.07 9.81
CA ALA A 73 -2.96 0.92 8.56
C ALA A 73 -1.47 0.62 8.86
N VAL A 74 -1.00 -0.57 8.48
CA VAL A 74 0.41 -0.97 8.69
C VAL A 74 1.35 -0.11 7.84
N ASN A 75 0.93 0.18 6.60
CA ASN A 75 1.56 1.16 5.75
C ASN A 75 0.69 2.41 5.71
N ASP A 76 1.30 3.58 5.87
CA ASP A 76 0.61 4.85 5.71
C ASP A 76 0.21 5.06 4.24
N LEU A 77 -1.09 4.90 3.97
CA LEU A 77 -1.65 5.04 2.62
C LEU A 77 -1.79 6.49 2.19
N GLU A 78 -1.93 7.43 3.12
CA GLU A 78 -1.96 8.86 2.79
C GLU A 78 -0.57 9.31 2.37
N ARG A 79 0.47 8.88 3.09
CA ARG A 79 1.86 9.14 2.69
C ARG A 79 2.25 8.45 1.37
N ALA A 80 1.63 7.32 1.04
CA ALA A 80 1.82 6.69 -0.26
C ALA A 80 1.31 7.56 -1.43
N LEU A 81 0.36 8.49 -1.18
CA LEU A 81 -0.09 9.47 -2.17
C LEU A 81 1.00 10.53 -2.43
N ASP A 82 1.62 11.04 -1.38
CA ASP A 82 2.69 12.04 -1.48
C ASP A 82 3.89 11.51 -2.28
N LEU A 83 4.21 10.22 -2.10
CA LEU A 83 5.29 9.54 -2.83
C LEU A 83 5.05 9.39 -4.34
N LEU A 84 3.82 9.61 -4.83
CA LEU A 84 3.51 9.60 -6.26
C LEU A 84 3.76 10.95 -6.93
N ASN A 85 3.91 12.02 -6.14
CA ASN A 85 4.24 13.35 -6.62
C ASN A 85 5.69 13.68 -6.27
N ARG A 86 6.52 13.87 -7.31
CA ARG A 86 7.94 14.17 -7.14
C ARG A 86 8.18 15.42 -6.27
N ASP A 87 7.40 16.48 -6.47
CA ASP A 87 7.60 17.74 -5.74
C ASP A 87 7.25 17.58 -4.25
N ALA A 88 6.16 16.85 -3.96
CA ALA A 88 5.77 16.53 -2.58
C ALA A 88 6.80 15.61 -1.91
N THR A 89 7.34 14.65 -2.67
CA THR A 89 8.38 13.73 -2.21
C THR A 89 9.67 14.47 -1.88
N ASP A 90 10.14 15.34 -2.79
CA ASP A 90 11.35 16.14 -2.60
C ASP A 90 11.20 17.07 -1.38
N LEU A 91 10.04 17.73 -1.23
CA LEU A 91 9.74 18.57 -0.06
C LEU A 91 9.75 17.76 1.24
N PHE A 92 9.18 16.55 1.23
CA PHE A 92 9.21 15.66 2.39
C PHE A 92 10.65 15.32 2.80
N PHE A 93 11.49 14.91 1.83
CA PHE A 93 12.88 14.53 2.08
C PHE A 93 13.77 15.69 2.52
N ASP A 94 13.55 16.89 1.95
CA ASP A 94 14.20 18.13 2.40
C ASP A 94 13.80 18.45 3.86
N ASN A 95 12.51 18.31 4.22
CA ASN A 95 12.03 18.57 5.57
C ASN A 95 12.57 17.60 6.63
N ILE A 96 12.83 16.34 6.29
CA ILE A 96 13.43 15.36 7.22
C ILE A 96 14.98 15.38 7.18
N GLY A 97 15.59 16.30 6.43
CA GLY A 97 17.04 16.48 6.36
C GLY A 97 17.78 15.33 5.67
N SER A 98 17.07 14.45 4.96
CA SER A 98 17.64 13.31 4.26
C SER A 98 17.54 13.51 2.76
N ARG A 99 18.40 14.39 2.21
CA ARG A 99 18.41 14.70 0.78
C ARG A 99 18.90 13.49 0.00
N SER A 100 18.08 12.93 -0.87
CA SER A 100 18.57 11.98 -1.89
C SER A 100 19.38 12.75 -2.94
N GLU A 101 20.57 12.28 -3.27
CA GLU A 101 21.31 12.79 -4.43
C GLU A 101 20.41 12.71 -5.67
N LYS A 102 20.26 13.83 -6.38
CA LYS A 102 19.51 13.87 -7.64
C LYS A 102 20.18 12.90 -8.62
N ILE A 103 19.62 11.71 -8.79
CA ILE A 103 19.93 10.89 -9.95
C ILE A 103 19.32 11.62 -11.13
N ALA A 104 20.17 12.20 -11.97
CA ALA A 104 19.76 12.85 -13.20
C ALA A 104 18.93 11.88 -14.03
N SER A 105 17.69 12.26 -14.38
CA SER A 105 16.96 11.60 -15.44
C SER A 105 17.70 11.90 -16.73
N THR A 106 18.40 10.90 -17.28
CA THR A 106 18.75 10.92 -18.69
C THR A 106 17.43 10.75 -19.45
N ASP A 107 16.86 11.87 -19.88
CA ASP A 107 15.98 11.87 -21.03
C ASP A 107 16.82 11.31 -22.19
N ALA A 108 16.51 10.07 -22.57
CA ALA A 108 17.08 9.46 -23.76
C ALA A 108 16.53 10.21 -24.97
N ASP A 109 17.45 10.93 -25.62
CA ASP A 109 17.41 11.58 -26.92
C ASP A 109 16.48 10.90 -27.95
N PRO A 110 15.58 11.64 -28.63
CA PRO A 110 14.84 11.12 -29.77
C PRO A 110 15.74 11.24 -31.02
N GLY A 111 16.57 10.22 -31.24
CA GLY A 111 17.32 9.99 -32.48
C GLY A 111 16.65 8.96 -33.38
#